data_AF-A0A7C7AE22-F1
#
_entry.id   AF-A0A7C7AE22-F1
#
_cell.length_a   1.000
_cell.length_b   1.000
_cell.length_c   1.000
_cell.angle_alpha   90.00
_cell.angle_beta   90.00
_cell.angle_gamma   90.00
#
_symmetry.space_group_name_H-M   'P 1'
#
loop_
_entity.id
_entity.type
_entity.pdbx_description
1 polymer ?
#
loop_
_entity_poly.entity_id
_entity_poly.type
_entity_poly.pdbx_seq_one_letter_code
_entity_poly.pdbx_strand_id
1 'polypeptide(L)'
;MYKIAVLGDRDSIYGFAALGLDVFPVAVSDDTDEAGRKLKELAEGGYAVIYITEALAEKLKSEIHSYRSERLPAIIPIPGVSGNTGIGMKMVKKSVEQAVGSDILFRE
;
A
#
# COMPACT_ATOMS: atom_id res chain seq x y z
N MET A 1 -8.97 -19.48 3.75
CA MET A 1 -7.95 -18.72 4.50
C MET A 1 -7.60 -17.51 3.66
N TYR A 2 -7.59 -16.31 4.24
CA TYR A 2 -7.29 -15.09 3.47
C TYR A 2 -5.79 -14.99 3.20
N LYS A 3 -5.41 -14.64 1.97
CA LYS A 3 -4.01 -14.45 1.56
C LYS A 3 -3.57 -13.01 1.80
N ILE A 4 -2.27 -12.83 2.01
CA ILE A 4 -1.64 -11.52 2.20
C ILE A 4 -0.50 -11.38 1.20
N ALA A 5 -0.50 -10.26 0.47
CA ALA A 5 0.55 -9.92 -0.48
C ALA A 5 1.38 -8.73 0.02
N VAL A 6 2.64 -8.67 -0.39
CA VAL A 6 3.53 -7.53 -0.19
C VAL A 6 4.10 -7.11 -1.54
N LEU A 7 3.89 -5.85 -1.93
CA LEU A 7 4.28 -5.27 -3.20
C LEU A 7 5.27 -4.12 -2.96
N GLY A 8 6.43 -4.14 -3.61
CA GLY A 8 7.42 -3.08 -3.42
C GLY A 8 8.79 -3.43 -3.94
N ASP A 9 9.78 -2.56 -3.68
CA ASP A 9 11.16 -2.85 -4.04
C ASP A 9 11.68 -4.06 -3.26
N ARG A 10 12.53 -4.84 -3.93
CA ARG A 10 12.99 -6.14 -3.44
C ARG A 10 13.61 -6.05 -2.03
N ASP A 11 14.44 -5.04 -1.81
CA ASP A 11 15.19 -4.89 -0.56
C ASP A 11 14.28 -4.54 0.63
N SER A 12 13.17 -3.84 0.39
CA SER A 12 12.16 -3.56 1.41
C SER A 12 11.30 -4.75 1.79
N ILE A 13 10.98 -5.62 0.81
CA ILE A 13 9.91 -6.60 1.01
C ILE A 13 10.39 -8.04 1.24
N TYR A 14 11.66 -8.35 0.96
CA TYR A 14 12.13 -9.73 0.97
C TYR A 14 12.01 -10.41 2.35
N GLY A 15 12.15 -9.64 3.43
CA GLY A 15 11.98 -10.13 4.80
C GLY A 15 10.59 -10.71 5.10
N PHE A 16 9.54 -10.27 4.39
CA PHE A 16 8.18 -10.77 4.60
C PHE A 16 7.97 -12.18 4.05
N ALA A 17 8.79 -12.63 3.08
CA ALA A 17 8.73 -14.00 2.58
C ALA A 17 9.06 -15.02 3.68
N ALA A 18 9.97 -14.68 4.60
CA ALA A 18 10.31 -15.52 5.74
C ALA A 18 9.15 -15.72 6.73
N LEU A 19 8.15 -14.82 6.69
CA LEU A 19 6.93 -14.88 7.49
C LEU A 19 5.78 -15.59 6.75
N GLY A 20 6.02 -16.12 5.55
CA GLY A 20 5.03 -16.83 4.74
C GLY A 20 4.03 -15.93 4.00
N LEU A 21 4.36 -14.64 3.81
CA LEU A 21 3.58 -13.74 2.96
C LEU A 21 4.05 -13.86 1.50
N ASP A 22 3.12 -13.66 0.57
CA ASP A 22 3.44 -13.66 -0.86
C ASP A 22 4.09 -12.33 -1.23
N VAL A 23 5.36 -12.35 -1.63
CA VAL A 23 6.13 -11.15 -1.98
C VAL A 23 6.21 -10.96 -3.50
N PHE A 24 5.96 -9.73 -3.95
CA PHE A 24 5.95 -9.35 -5.36
C PHE A 24 6.88 -8.16 -5.56
N PRO A 25 8.16 -8.40 -5.95
CA PRO A 25 9.11 -7.33 -6.16
C PRO A 25 8.73 -6.55 -7.42
N VAL A 26 8.60 -5.23 -7.29
CA VAL A 26 8.34 -4.30 -8.38
C VAL A 26 9.29 -3.12 -8.24
N ALA A 27 9.95 -2.75 -9.34
CA ALA A 27 10.85 -1.60 -9.33
C ALA A 27 10.06 -0.30 -9.22
N VAL A 28 10.61 0.68 -8.48
CA VAL A 28 10.07 2.04 -8.45
C VAL A 28 10.56 2.80 -9.69
N SER A 29 10.06 2.45 -10.87
CA SER A 29 10.33 3.15 -12.14
C SER A 29 9.27 4.21 -12.42
N ASP A 30 9.55 5.15 -13.31
CA ASP A 30 8.56 6.13 -13.78
C ASP A 30 7.50 5.50 -14.69
N ASP A 31 7.79 4.33 -15.25
CA ASP A 31 6.79 3.46 -15.84
C ASP A 31 5.99 2.77 -14.72
N THR A 32 4.76 3.24 -14.51
CA THR A 32 3.83 2.74 -13.48
C THR A 32 2.95 1.60 -13.97
N ASP A 33 2.98 1.26 -15.26
CA ASP A 33 2.02 0.34 -15.87
C ASP A 33 2.19 -1.10 -15.38
N GLU A 34 3.43 -1.52 -15.12
CA GLU A 34 3.71 -2.84 -14.54
C GLU A 34 3.16 -2.93 -13.11
N ALA A 35 3.43 -1.92 -12.29
CA ALA A 35 3.03 -1.87 -10.90
C ALA A 35 1.49 -1.83 -10.76
N GLY A 36 0.82 -1.03 -11.58
CA GLY A 36 -0.65 -0.95 -11.61
C GLY A 36 -1.29 -2.27 -12.06
N ARG A 37 -0.75 -2.91 -13.10
CA ARG A 37 -1.19 -4.25 -13.54
C ARG A 37 -1.01 -5.28 -12.43
N LYS A 38 0.11 -5.26 -11.72
CA LYS A 38 0.36 -6.22 -10.65
C LYS A 38 -0.59 -5.99 -9.47
N LEU A 39 -0.82 -4.74 -9.08
CA LEU A 39 -1.80 -4.41 -8.04
C LEU A 39 -3.20 -4.94 -8.40
N LYS A 40 -3.63 -4.74 -9.65
CA LYS A 40 -4.91 -5.25 -10.14
C LYS A 40 -4.99 -6.77 -10.10
N GLU A 41 -3.95 -7.46 -10.57
CA GLU A 41 -3.87 -8.93 -10.51
C GLU A 41 -3.99 -9.45 -9.07
N LEU A 42 -3.35 -8.78 -8.10
CA LEU A 42 -3.45 -9.15 -6.69
C LEU A 42 -4.83 -8.87 -6.10
N ALA A 43 -5.46 -7.75 -6.48
CA ALA A 43 -6.82 -7.44 -6.05
C ALA A 43 -7.83 -8.48 -6.56
N GLU A 44 -7.71 -8.90 -7.82
CA GLU A 44 -8.55 -9.93 -8.44
C GLU A 44 -8.19 -11.35 -7.94
N GLY A 45 -6.95 -11.55 -7.48
CA GLY A 45 -6.41 -12.83 -7.00
C GLY A 45 -6.91 -13.29 -5.62
N GLY A 46 -7.83 -12.54 -4.99
CA GLY A 46 -8.46 -12.93 -3.72
C GLY A 46 -7.60 -12.68 -2.47
N TYR A 47 -6.63 -11.76 -2.56
CA TYR A 47 -5.87 -11.29 -1.40
C TYR A 47 -6.76 -10.40 -0.52
N ALA A 48 -6.68 -10.59 0.80
CA ALA A 48 -7.43 -9.73 1.72
C ALA A 48 -6.68 -8.46 2.09
N VAL A 49 -5.35 -8.55 2.15
CA VAL A 49 -4.47 -7.44 2.49
C VAL A 49 -3.34 -7.41 1.46
N ILE A 50 -3.07 -6.21 0.95
CA ILE A 50 -1.94 -5.93 0.08
C ILE A 50 -1.13 -4.83 0.78
N TYR A 51 0.01 -5.22 1.35
CA TYR A 51 1.01 -4.24 1.80
C TYR A 51 1.74 -3.69 0.59
N ILE A 52 1.93 -2.38 0.56
CA ILE A 52 2.63 -1.71 -0.55
C ILE A 52 3.65 -0.72 0.00
N THR A 53 4.86 -0.63 -0.55
CA THR A 53 5.83 0.37 -0.07
C THR A 53 5.33 1.79 -0.34
N GLU A 54 5.61 2.74 0.56
CA GLU A 54 5.13 4.13 0.46
C GLU A 54 5.53 4.80 -0.86
N ALA A 55 6.76 4.55 -1.34
CA ALA A 55 7.26 5.05 -2.61
C ALA A 55 6.43 4.54 -3.81
N LEU A 56 6.02 3.27 -3.79
CA LEU A 56 5.21 2.68 -4.85
C LEU A 56 3.74 3.12 -4.75
N ALA A 57 3.22 3.21 -3.53
CA ALA A 57 1.88 3.73 -3.28
C ALA A 57 1.70 5.18 -3.75
N GLU A 58 2.77 5.99 -3.69
CA GLU A 58 2.75 7.35 -4.21
C GLU A 58 2.51 7.39 -5.73
N LYS A 59 3.09 6.45 -6.46
CA LYS A 59 2.93 6.35 -7.92
C LYS A 59 1.57 5.77 -8.33
N LEU A 60 0.97 4.92 -7.50
CA LEU A 60 -0.32 4.25 -7.77
C LEU A 60 -1.52 4.89 -7.05
N LYS A 61 -1.47 6.19 -6.75
CA LYS A 61 -2.53 6.87 -5.97
C LYS A 61 -3.92 6.71 -6.59
N SER A 62 -4.05 6.80 -7.91
CA SER A 62 -5.31 6.66 -8.64
C SER A 62 -5.91 5.28 -8.51
N GLU A 63 -5.09 4.26 -8.71
CA GLU A 63 -5.44 2.85 -8.68
C GLU A 63 -5.83 2.44 -7.26
N ILE A 64 -5.05 2.86 -6.25
CA ILE A 64 -5.38 2.59 -4.84
C ILE A 64 -6.70 3.26 -4.45
N HIS A 65 -6.99 4.45 -5.01
CA HIS A 65 -8.22 5.16 -4.69
C HIS A 65 -9.48 4.40 -5.12
N SER A 66 -9.46 3.66 -6.24
CA SER A 66 -10.63 2.91 -6.70
C SER A 66 -11.04 1.79 -5.73
N TYR A 67 -10.09 1.24 -4.97
CA TYR A 67 -10.35 0.18 -3.99
C TYR A 67 -10.82 0.69 -2.61
N ARG A 68 -10.82 2.00 -2.36
CA ARG A 68 -11.19 2.56 -1.03
C ARG A 68 -12.62 2.25 -0.59
N SER A 69 -13.54 2.12 -1.53
CA SER A 69 -14.95 1.77 -1.24
C SER A 69 -15.20 0.26 -1.22
N GLU A 70 -14.20 -0.54 -1.57
CA GLU A 70 -14.32 -1.99 -1.62
C GLU A 70 -14.02 -2.60 -0.25
N ARG A 71 -14.65 -3.74 0.05
CA ARG A 71 -14.38 -4.46 1.30
C ARG A 71 -12.99 -5.10 1.28
N LEU A 72 -12.57 -5.64 0.14
CA LEU A 72 -11.29 -6.29 -0.09
C LEU A 72 -10.80 -5.95 -1.50
N PRO A 73 -9.48 -5.84 -1.72
CA PRO A 73 -8.41 -5.93 -0.71
C PRO A 73 -8.24 -4.65 0.12
N ALA A 74 -7.76 -4.79 1.36
CA ALA A 74 -7.23 -3.65 2.10
C ALA A 74 -5.80 -3.34 1.63
N ILE A 75 -5.61 -2.18 1.00
CA ILE A 75 -4.29 -1.74 0.51
C ILE A 75 -3.65 -0.84 1.56
N ILE A 76 -2.54 -1.29 2.14
CA ILE A 76 -1.91 -0.63 3.30
C ILE A 76 -0.48 -0.20 2.95
N PRO A 77 -0.19 1.12 2.90
CA PRO A 77 1.17 1.59 2.69
C PRO A 77 2.07 1.27 3.89
N ILE A 78 3.27 0.78 3.63
CA ILE A 78 4.33 0.48 4.60
C ILE A 78 5.63 1.19 4.23
N PRO A 79 6.48 1.56 5.21
CA PRO A 79 7.79 2.12 4.89
C PRO A 79 8.65 1.10 4.13
N GLY A 80 9.45 1.60 3.19
CA GLY A 80 10.53 0.85 2.56
C GLY A 80 11.90 1.18 3.18
N VAL A 81 12.95 0.56 2.65
CA VAL A 81 14.36 0.88 2.97
C VAL A 81 14.74 2.29 2.51
N SER A 82 14.05 2.81 1.50
CA SER A 82 14.24 4.14 0.93
C SER A 82 12.88 4.74 0.54
N GLY A 83 12.79 6.08 0.47
CA GLY A 83 11.59 6.73 -0.05
C GLY A 83 10.37 6.65 0.88
N ASN A 84 10.58 6.77 2.20
CA ASN A 84 9.49 6.91 3.17
C ASN A 84 8.94 8.34 3.09
N THR A 85 7.70 8.47 2.64
CA THR A 85 7.03 9.74 2.28
C THR A 85 6.08 10.23 3.37
N GLY A 86 5.86 9.40 4.39
CA GLY A 86 4.89 9.61 5.46
C GLY A 86 3.45 9.58 4.96
N ILE A 87 3.20 9.01 3.77
CA ILE A 87 1.85 8.92 3.18
C ILE A 87 0.92 8.12 4.08
N GLY A 88 1.39 7.06 4.74
CA GLY A 88 0.56 6.28 5.68
C GLY A 88 0.00 7.16 6.79
N MET A 89 0.87 7.95 7.43
CA MET A 89 0.47 8.88 8.49
C MET A 89 -0.42 10.01 7.97
N LYS A 90 -0.14 10.55 6.78
CA LYS A 90 -1.01 11.54 6.12
C LYS A 90 -2.40 10.98 5.84
N MET A 91 -2.51 9.72 5.44
CA MET A 91 -3.80 9.06 5.21
C MET A 91 -4.57 8.89 6.52
N VAL A 92 -3.91 8.48 7.61
CA VAL A 92 -4.53 8.41 8.95
C VAL A 92 -5.05 9.79 9.37
N LYS A 93 -4.22 10.83 9.26
CA LYS A 93 -4.61 12.22 9.56
C LYS A 93 -5.85 12.64 8.75
N LYS A 94 -5.83 12.43 7.44
CA LYS A 94 -6.96 12.76 6.55
C LYS A 94 -8.23 12.01 6.92
N SER A 95 -8.13 10.73 7.24
CA SER A 95 -9.29 9.93 7.68
C SER A 95 -9.87 10.45 8.99
N VAL A 96 -9.03 10.88 9.92
CA VAL A 96 -9.45 11.48 11.20
C VAL A 96 -10.12 12.83 10.98
N GLU A 97 -9.52 13.71 10.16
CA GLU A 97 -10.13 14.99 9.79
C GLU A 97 -11.49 14.79 9.10
N GLN A 98 -11.63 13.81 8.20
CA GLN A 98 -12.89 13.50 7.54
C GLN A 98 -13.96 12.96 8.51
N ALA A 99 -13.56 12.13 9.49
CA ALA A 99 -14.49 11.48 10.41
C ALA A 99 -14.91 12.39 11.58
N VAL A 100 -13.99 13.23 12.07
CA VAL A 100 -14.15 14.02 13.31
C VAL A 100 -14.24 15.53 13.02
N GLY A 101 -13.86 15.97 11.83
CA GLY A 101 -13.85 17.39 11.42
C GLY A 101 -12.66 18.19 11.94
N SER A 102 -11.72 17.55 12.64
CA SER A 102 -10.50 18.19 13.17
C SER A 102 -9.37 17.18 13.32
N ASP A 103 -8.13 17.68 13.32
CA ASP A 103 -6.98 16.86 13.66
C ASP A 103 -6.90 16.68 15.19
N ILE A 104 -7.32 15.50 15.65
CA ILE A 104 -7.28 15.12 17.06
C ILE A 104 -6.04 14.30 17.43
N LEU A 105 -5.29 13.77 16.44
CA LEU A 105 -4.17 12.86 16.68
C LEU A 105 -2.82 13.59 16.68
N PHE A 106 -2.68 14.69 15.95
CA PHE A 106 -1.41 15.40 15.78
C PHE A 106 -1.52 16.86 16.25
N ARG A 107 -2.03 17.06 17.47
CA ARG A 107 -2.08 18.37 18.12
C ARG A 107 -0.68 18.75 18.64
N GLU A 108 -0.08 19.79 18.07
CA GLU A 108 0.93 20.62 18.74
C GLU A 108 0.24 21.69 19.59
#